data_AF-A0A816HKI6-F1
#
_entry.id   AF-A0A816HKI6-F1
#
_cell.length_a   1.000
_cell.length_b   1.000
_cell.length_c   1.000
_cell.angle_alpha   90.00
_cell.angle_beta   90.00
_cell.angle_gamma   90.00
#
_symmetry.space_group_name_H-M   'P 1'
#
loop_
_entity.id
_entity.type
_entity.pdbx_description
1 polymer ?
#
loop_
_entity_poly.entity_id
_entity_poly.type
_entity_poly.pdbx_seq_one_letter_code
_entity_poly.pdbx_strand_id
1 'polypeptide(L)'
;NLGEYTEKTLEILQSKMNIITELGLEVFSFQHSLFQDYFVTQSLLGNSLVDSLVKRIVTFTTKSRFRKSVLLTLGWISWKWSFKDYNQFCNLLINPDKSSTIPLGILFFFEGFKDLRRLPMKSVIFNALNHLLNCSINIIVDKYFLWNFLKLPENLIQEWMKLHLKDELNLRKFCQCLLKSIQLKIVQFPNKLKSILPKIYQQL
;
A
#
# COMPACT_ATOMS: atom_id res chain seq x y z
N ASN A 1 21.93 45.22 -6.40
CA ASN A 1 20.73 45.29 -7.23
C ASN A 1 19.96 43.99 -7.04
N LEU A 2 18.75 44.01 -6.47
CA LEU A 2 18.05 42.79 -5.99
C LEU A 2 17.68 41.83 -7.15
N GLY A 3 17.37 42.37 -8.32
CA GLY A 3 17.03 41.58 -9.52
C GLY A 3 18.18 40.68 -9.99
N GLU A 4 19.41 41.19 -9.98
CA GLU A 4 20.59 40.47 -10.44
C GLU A 4 20.97 39.28 -9.52
N TYR A 5 20.71 39.42 -8.21
CA TYR A 5 20.84 38.31 -7.26
C TYR A 5 19.74 37.27 -7.45
N THR A 6 18.54 37.72 -7.82
CA THR A 6 17.39 36.83 -8.07
C THR A 6 17.63 36.00 -9.32
N GLU A 7 18.11 36.61 -10.41
CA GLU A 7 18.47 35.92 -11.65
C GLU A 7 19.59 34.91 -11.44
N LYS A 8 20.69 35.28 -10.77
CA LYS A 8 21.77 34.34 -10.44
C LYS A 8 21.29 33.18 -9.57
N THR A 9 20.40 33.44 -8.62
CA THR A 9 19.83 32.37 -7.79
C THR A 9 18.94 31.45 -8.61
N LEU A 10 18.11 32.00 -9.51
CA LEU A 10 17.27 31.23 -10.43
C LEU A 10 18.11 30.40 -11.41
N GLU A 11 19.18 30.94 -11.98
CA GLU A 11 20.10 30.20 -12.85
C GLU A 11 20.79 29.04 -12.09
N ILE A 12 21.22 29.27 -10.85
CA ILE A 12 21.80 28.21 -10.01
C ILE A 12 20.76 27.12 -9.71
N LEU A 13 19.51 27.50 -9.42
CA LEU A 13 18.42 26.56 -9.15
C LEU A 13 17.99 25.79 -10.43
N GLN A 14 17.94 26.46 -11.58
CA GLN A 14 17.64 25.84 -12.87
C GLN A 14 18.74 24.89 -13.32
N SER A 15 20.02 25.29 -13.20
CA SER A 15 21.17 24.49 -13.66
C SER A 15 21.55 23.34 -12.72
N LYS A 16 21.37 23.49 -11.40
CA LYS A 16 21.79 22.48 -10.41
C LYS A 16 20.64 21.67 -9.82
N MET A 17 19.44 22.24 -9.71
CA MET A 17 18.26 21.54 -9.16
C MET A 17 17.21 21.18 -10.22
N ASN A 18 17.46 21.53 -11.49
CA ASN A 18 16.53 21.33 -12.60
C ASN A 18 15.11 21.80 -12.28
N ILE A 19 14.97 22.98 -11.68
CA ILE A 19 13.67 23.58 -11.38
C ILE A 19 13.20 24.33 -12.64
N ILE A 20 12.03 23.99 -13.18
CA ILE A 20 11.39 24.72 -14.28
C ILE A 20 10.40 25.70 -13.66
N THR A 21 10.61 26.98 -13.94
CA THR A 21 9.73 28.08 -13.52
C THR A 21 8.82 28.47 -14.67
N GLU A 22 7.51 28.35 -14.49
CA GLU A 22 6.56 28.91 -15.46
C GLU A 22 6.25 30.35 -15.06
N LEU A 23 6.92 31.30 -15.72
CA LEU A 23 6.79 32.74 -15.47
C LEU A 23 5.38 33.19 -15.87
N GLY A 24 4.48 33.25 -14.89
CA GLY A 24 3.09 33.69 -15.07
C GLY A 24 2.14 33.20 -13.97
N LEU A 25 2.50 32.13 -13.26
CA LEU A 25 1.62 31.51 -12.26
C LEU A 25 2.24 31.38 -10.86
N GLU A 26 3.49 31.85 -10.65
CA GLU A 26 4.27 31.60 -9.42
C GLU A 26 4.44 30.09 -9.11
N VAL A 27 4.34 29.23 -10.14
CA VAL A 27 4.47 27.79 -10.00
C VAL A 27 5.88 27.36 -10.33
N PHE A 28 6.53 26.72 -9.36
CA PHE A 28 7.80 26.03 -9.52
C PHE A 28 7.55 24.54 -9.76
N SER A 29 8.15 23.98 -10.80
CA SER A 29 8.12 22.53 -11.05
C SER A 29 9.53 21.97 -11.02
N PHE A 30 9.69 20.74 -10.57
CA PHE A 30 11.00 20.06 -10.58
C PHE A 30 11.06 19.16 -11.81
N GLN A 31 12.08 19.27 -12.64
CA GLN A 31 12.26 18.37 -13.79
C GLN A 31 12.51 16.92 -13.32
N HIS A 32 13.11 16.75 -12.14
CA HIS A 32 13.39 15.43 -11.59
C HIS A 32 12.20 14.90 -10.77
N SER A 33 11.63 13.77 -11.20
CA SER A 33 10.41 13.16 -10.64
C SER A 33 10.48 12.88 -9.13
N LEU A 34 11.64 12.50 -8.61
CA LEU A 34 11.82 12.29 -7.16
C LEU A 34 11.50 13.52 -6.30
N PHE A 35 11.85 14.74 -6.76
CA PHE A 35 11.54 15.95 -6.00
C PHE A 35 10.04 16.25 -6.07
N GLN A 36 9.41 16.10 -7.25
CA GLN A 36 7.96 16.23 -7.37
C GLN A 36 7.24 15.27 -6.40
N ASP A 37 7.65 14.00 -6.41
CA ASP A 37 7.09 12.97 -5.54
C ASP A 37 7.28 13.29 -4.04
N TYR A 38 8.44 13.83 -3.68
CA TYR A 38 8.74 14.25 -2.30
C TYR A 38 7.82 15.39 -1.85
N PHE A 39 7.69 16.47 -2.64
CA PHE A 39 6.85 17.61 -2.25
C PHE A 39 5.36 17.25 -2.23
N VAL A 40 4.90 16.41 -3.16
CA VAL A 40 3.54 15.86 -3.10
C VAL A 40 3.36 15.03 -1.82
N THR A 41 4.33 14.19 -1.46
CA THR A 41 4.30 13.43 -0.20
C THR A 41 4.18 14.35 1.01
N GLN A 42 4.97 15.42 1.09
CA GLN A 42 4.89 16.40 2.18
C GLN A 42 3.54 17.12 2.22
N SER A 43 2.99 17.49 1.05
CA SER A 43 1.67 18.12 0.94
C SER A 43 0.54 17.18 1.40
N LEU A 44 0.64 15.88 1.09
CA LEU A 44 -0.28 14.86 1.59
C LEU A 44 -0.20 14.78 3.12
N LEU A 45 1.01 14.75 3.69
CA LEU A 45 1.28 14.64 5.12
C LEU A 45 1.00 15.91 5.93
N GLY A 46 0.73 17.05 5.29
CA GLY A 46 0.46 18.32 5.96
C GLY A 46 -0.62 18.18 7.04
N ASN A 47 -0.62 19.08 8.03
CA ASN A 47 -1.41 19.05 9.27
C ASN A 47 -2.89 18.69 9.05
N SER A 48 -3.18 17.40 8.97
CA SER A 48 -4.50 16.87 8.68
C SER A 48 -4.78 15.73 9.65
N LEU A 49 -6.03 15.66 10.08
CA LEU A 49 -6.52 14.54 10.88
C LEU A 49 -6.30 13.24 10.07
N VAL A 50 -5.98 12.14 10.78
CA VAL A 50 -5.67 10.84 10.17
C VAL A 50 -6.76 10.39 9.19
N ASP A 51 -8.04 10.61 9.52
CA ASP A 51 -9.17 10.29 8.64
C ASP A 51 -9.14 11.07 7.31
N SER A 52 -8.81 12.37 7.36
CA SER A 52 -8.69 13.22 6.17
C SER A 52 -7.53 12.77 5.28
N LEU A 53 -6.41 12.40 5.90
CA LEU A 53 -5.25 11.86 5.21
C LEU A 53 -5.58 10.56 4.47
N VAL A 54 -6.27 9.62 5.14
CA VAL A 54 -6.68 8.34 4.53
C VAL A 54 -7.59 8.57 3.32
N LYS A 55 -8.64 9.40 3.45
CA LYS A 55 -9.54 9.73 2.33
C LYS A 55 -8.80 10.33 1.14
N ARG A 56 -7.85 11.23 1.43
CA ARG A 56 -7.00 11.86 0.42
C ARG A 56 -6.12 10.83 -0.28
N ILE A 57 -5.40 10.01 0.48
CA ILE A 57 -4.55 8.92 -0.05
C ILE A 57 -5.37 8.00 -0.96
N VAL A 58 -6.51 7.47 -0.49
CA VAL A 58 -7.36 6.58 -1.29
C VAL A 58 -7.80 7.26 -2.58
N THR A 59 -8.18 8.54 -2.54
CA THR A 59 -8.54 9.30 -3.74
C THR A 59 -7.36 9.37 -4.73
N PHE A 60 -6.15 9.65 -4.25
CA PHE A 60 -4.95 9.73 -5.09
C PHE A 60 -4.47 8.37 -5.63
N THR A 61 -4.81 7.24 -4.99
CA THR A 61 -4.47 5.90 -5.53
C THR A 61 -5.09 5.62 -6.89
N THR A 62 -6.21 6.28 -7.22
CA THR A 62 -6.87 6.15 -8.53
C THR A 62 -6.15 6.91 -9.64
N LYS A 63 -5.21 7.79 -9.30
CA LYS A 63 -4.49 8.64 -10.24
C LYS A 63 -3.05 8.13 -10.42
N SER A 64 -2.77 7.52 -11.57
CA SER A 64 -1.48 6.90 -11.89
C SER A 64 -0.27 7.81 -11.64
N ARG A 65 -0.38 9.11 -11.97
CA ARG A 65 0.67 10.13 -11.76
C ARG A 65 1.13 10.23 -10.31
N PHE A 66 0.26 9.98 -9.33
CA PHE A 66 0.58 10.13 -7.92
C PHE A 66 0.96 8.82 -7.23
N ARG A 67 0.98 7.70 -7.96
CA ARG A 67 1.21 6.36 -7.39
C ARG A 67 2.48 6.31 -6.54
N LYS A 68 3.58 6.85 -7.05
CA LYS A 68 4.86 6.86 -6.33
C LYS A 68 4.85 7.78 -5.12
N SER A 69 4.29 8.97 -5.24
CA SER A 69 4.15 9.91 -4.12
C SER A 69 3.30 9.33 -2.99
N VAL A 70 2.21 8.63 -3.32
CA VAL A 70 1.33 7.99 -2.33
C VAL A 70 2.03 6.80 -1.66
N LEU A 71 2.79 5.97 -2.40
CA LEU A 71 3.62 4.92 -1.81
C LEU A 71 4.69 5.47 -0.87
N LEU A 72 5.37 6.55 -1.27
CA LEU A 72 6.34 7.24 -0.41
C LEU A 72 5.69 7.79 0.86
N THR A 73 4.46 8.30 0.76
CA THR A 73 3.67 8.74 1.92
C THR A 73 3.45 7.60 2.91
N LEU A 74 3.04 6.42 2.44
CA LEU A 74 2.89 5.23 3.28
C LEU A 74 4.21 4.80 3.92
N GLY A 75 5.31 4.80 3.16
CA GLY A 75 6.65 4.54 3.68
C GLY A 75 7.05 5.51 4.79
N TRP A 76 6.82 6.82 4.58
CA TRP A 76 7.10 7.87 5.55
C TRP A 76 6.30 7.70 6.84
N ILE A 77 5.00 7.43 6.73
CA ILE A 77 4.12 7.16 7.89
C ILE A 77 4.65 5.95 8.67
N SER A 78 4.96 4.84 7.99
CA SER A 78 5.48 3.63 8.64
C SER A 78 6.78 3.86 9.40
N TRP A 79 7.57 4.85 8.96
CA TRP A 79 8.86 5.19 9.54
C TRP A 79 8.77 6.22 10.68
N LYS A 80 8.02 7.31 10.47
CA LYS A 80 8.09 8.50 11.32
C LYS A 80 6.99 8.57 12.38
N TRP A 81 5.84 7.96 12.15
CA TRP A 81 4.72 8.07 13.09
C TRP A 81 4.90 7.17 14.31
N SER A 82 4.25 7.55 15.41
CA SER A 82 4.15 6.69 16.59
C SER A 82 3.49 5.37 16.21
N PHE A 83 3.78 4.29 16.95
CA PHE A 83 3.16 3.00 16.66
C PHE A 83 1.63 3.06 16.77
N LYS A 84 1.11 3.84 17.72
CA LYS A 84 -0.34 4.03 17.91
C LYS A 84 -0.98 4.70 16.70
N ASP A 85 -0.44 5.84 16.26
CA ASP A 85 -1.02 6.62 15.15
C ASP A 85 -0.88 5.88 13.83
N TYR A 86 0.23 5.17 13.63
CA TYR A 86 0.43 4.32 12.46
C TYR A 86 -0.61 3.20 12.38
N ASN A 87 -0.89 2.53 13.50
CA ASN A 87 -1.92 1.48 13.53
C ASN A 87 -3.32 2.05 13.32
N GLN A 88 -3.63 3.21 13.90
CA GLN A 88 -4.90 3.90 13.66
C GLN A 88 -5.05 4.22 12.16
N PHE A 89 -4.00 4.78 11.55
CA PHE A 89 -3.96 5.06 10.12
C PHE A 89 -4.20 3.79 9.29
N CYS A 90 -3.48 2.70 9.57
CA CYS A 90 -3.66 1.47 8.79
C CYS A 90 -5.06 0.88 8.98
N ASN A 91 -5.61 0.90 10.20
CA ASN A 91 -6.98 0.44 10.45
C ASN A 91 -8.00 1.22 9.63
N LEU A 92 -7.89 2.55 9.61
CA LEU A 92 -8.75 3.40 8.79
C LEU A 92 -8.56 3.16 7.30
N LEU A 93 -7.32 2.94 6.85
CA LEU A 93 -7.00 2.66 5.46
C LEU A 93 -7.60 1.33 4.95
N ILE A 94 -7.58 0.29 5.78
CA ILE A 94 -8.08 -1.04 5.39
C ILE A 94 -9.55 -1.26 5.69
N ASN A 95 -10.18 -0.34 6.43
CA ASN A 95 -11.60 -0.40 6.73
C ASN A 95 -12.35 0.28 5.57
N PRO A 96 -13.01 -0.48 4.70
CA PRO A 96 -13.72 0.11 3.57
C PRO A 96 -14.82 1.03 4.10
N ASP A 97 -14.91 2.25 3.57
CA ASP A 97 -16.20 2.94 3.57
C ASP A 97 -17.20 1.99 2.91
N LYS A 98 -18.30 1.68 3.61
CA LYS A 98 -19.29 0.66 3.18
C LYS A 98 -19.87 0.88 1.78
N SER A 99 -19.62 2.05 1.18
CA SER A 99 -20.06 2.46 -0.15
C SER A 99 -19.15 2.01 -1.29
N SER A 100 -17.89 1.63 -1.05
CA SER A 100 -16.96 1.26 -2.13
C SER A 100 -16.91 -0.26 -2.34
N THR A 101 -17.30 -0.72 -3.54
CA THR A 101 -17.25 -2.14 -3.92
C THR A 101 -15.81 -2.66 -4.06
N ILE A 102 -14.84 -1.78 -4.37
CA ILE A 102 -13.42 -2.12 -4.53
C ILE A 102 -12.66 -1.63 -3.29
N PRO A 103 -11.92 -2.50 -2.58
CA PRO A 103 -11.18 -2.14 -1.38
C PRO A 103 -9.85 -1.46 -1.71
N LEU A 104 -9.89 -0.26 -2.31
CA LEU A 104 -8.72 0.46 -2.81
C LEU A 104 -7.64 0.68 -1.73
N GLY A 105 -8.04 1.04 -0.51
CA GLY A 105 -7.12 1.21 0.61
C GLY A 105 -6.36 -0.07 0.97
N ILE A 106 -7.02 -1.22 0.88
CA ILE A 106 -6.40 -2.54 1.12
C ILE A 106 -5.41 -2.89 0.00
N LEU A 107 -5.82 -2.68 -1.25
CA LEU A 107 -4.96 -2.93 -2.41
C LEU A 107 -3.70 -2.07 -2.35
N PHE A 108 -3.88 -0.79 -2.01
CA PHE A 108 -2.78 0.15 -1.80
C PHE A 108 -1.88 -0.26 -0.63
N PHE A 109 -2.46 -0.66 0.50
CA PHE A 109 -1.69 -1.15 1.66
C PHE A 109 -0.76 -2.30 1.27
N PHE A 110 -1.26 -3.30 0.54
CA PHE A 110 -0.45 -4.44 0.09
C PHE A 110 0.49 -4.15 -1.07
N GLU A 111 0.24 -3.06 -1.81
CA GLU A 111 1.17 -2.58 -2.81
C GLU A 111 2.45 -2.07 -2.16
N GLY A 112 2.34 -1.17 -1.18
CA GLY A 112 3.49 -0.61 -0.47
C GLY A 112 4.04 -1.48 0.65
N PHE A 113 3.52 -2.68 0.86
CA PHE A 113 3.87 -3.55 2.00
C PHE A 113 5.38 -3.83 2.12
N LYS A 114 6.07 -3.99 0.98
CA LYS A 114 7.52 -4.26 0.96
C LYS A 114 8.37 -3.04 1.32
N ASP A 115 7.82 -1.84 1.15
CA ASP A 115 8.52 -0.58 1.37
C ASP A 115 8.27 -0.02 2.79
N LEU A 116 7.47 -0.73 3.60
CA LEU A 116 7.21 -0.38 4.99
C LEU A 116 8.47 -0.56 5.83
N ARG A 117 8.88 0.50 6.55
CA ARG A 117 10.00 0.45 7.50
C ARG A 117 9.65 -0.33 8.76
N ARG A 118 8.37 -0.33 9.14
CA ARG A 118 7.82 -1.07 10.29
C ARG A 118 6.45 -1.60 9.92
N LEU A 119 6.17 -2.86 10.28
CA LEU A 119 4.85 -3.46 10.09
C LEU A 119 3.85 -2.94 11.12
N PRO A 120 2.56 -2.81 10.76
CA PRO A 120 1.51 -2.55 11.73
C PRO A 120 1.26 -3.80 12.58
N MET A 121 0.34 -3.71 13.54
CA MET A 121 -0.13 -4.86 14.30
C MET A 121 -0.61 -5.97 13.36
N LYS A 122 -0.34 -7.22 13.72
CA LYS A 122 -0.74 -8.40 12.93
C LYS A 122 -2.25 -8.42 12.65
N SER A 123 -3.06 -7.98 13.61
CA SER A 123 -4.52 -7.85 13.46
C SER A 123 -4.91 -6.99 12.26
N VAL A 124 -4.21 -5.89 12.00
CA VAL A 124 -4.44 -5.02 10.83
C VAL A 124 -4.17 -5.80 9.54
N ILE A 125 -3.03 -6.49 9.45
CA ILE A 125 -2.65 -7.27 8.27
C ILE A 125 -3.67 -8.39 8.01
N PHE A 126 -4.07 -9.09 9.07
CA PHE A 126 -5.02 -10.20 9.00
C PHE A 126 -6.41 -9.73 8.61
N ASN A 127 -6.88 -8.60 9.17
CA ASN A 127 -8.14 -7.98 8.77
C ASN A 127 -8.13 -7.59 7.29
N ALA A 128 -7.04 -7.00 6.80
CA ALA A 128 -6.87 -6.65 5.40
C ALA A 128 -6.93 -7.87 4.48
N LEU A 129 -6.26 -8.98 4.85
CA LEU A 129 -6.34 -10.25 4.13
C LEU A 129 -7.75 -10.82 4.13
N ASN A 130 -8.41 -10.81 5.29
CA ASN A 130 -9.76 -11.37 5.45
C ASN A 130 -10.77 -10.58 4.62
N HIS A 131 -10.63 -9.26 4.52
CA HIS A 131 -11.43 -8.43 3.62
C HIS A 131 -11.19 -8.79 2.14
N LEU A 132 -9.95 -9.10 1.73
CA LEU A 132 -9.69 -9.56 0.36
C LEU A 132 -10.29 -10.95 0.11
N LEU A 133 -10.17 -11.89 1.05
CA LEU A 133 -10.70 -13.24 0.91
C LEU A 133 -12.24 -13.25 0.85
N ASN A 134 -12.88 -12.36 1.61
CA ASN A 134 -14.33 -12.24 1.70
C ASN A 134 -14.91 -11.16 0.78
N CYS A 135 -14.12 -10.61 -0.13
CA CYS A 135 -14.60 -9.63 -1.10
C CYS A 135 -15.66 -10.27 -2.00
N SER A 136 -16.79 -9.58 -2.21
CA SER A 136 -17.88 -10.06 -3.07
C SER A 136 -17.48 -10.12 -4.55
N ILE A 137 -16.42 -9.41 -4.94
CA ILE A 137 -15.92 -9.38 -6.32
C ILE A 137 -14.90 -10.51 -6.50
N ASN A 138 -15.30 -11.60 -7.16
CA ASN A 138 -14.44 -12.78 -7.41
C ASN A 138 -13.10 -12.42 -8.07
N ILE A 139 -13.07 -11.49 -9.03
CA ILE A 139 -11.81 -11.09 -9.69
C ILE A 139 -10.82 -10.46 -8.70
N ILE A 140 -11.31 -9.81 -7.65
CA ILE A 140 -10.45 -9.23 -6.61
C ILE A 140 -9.85 -10.34 -5.75
N VAL A 141 -10.69 -11.29 -5.33
CA VAL A 141 -10.24 -12.46 -4.56
C VAL A 141 -9.19 -13.23 -5.36
N ASP A 142 -9.54 -13.66 -6.57
CA ASP A 142 -8.73 -14.55 -7.40
C ASP A 142 -7.37 -13.92 -7.77
N LYS A 143 -7.33 -12.59 -8.01
CA LYS A 143 -6.10 -11.89 -8.43
C LYS A 143 -5.27 -11.35 -7.28
N TYR A 144 -5.91 -10.82 -6.23
CA TYR A 144 -5.21 -10.01 -5.22
C TYR A 144 -5.06 -10.70 -3.88
N PHE A 145 -5.99 -11.59 -3.46
CA PHE A 145 -5.86 -12.27 -2.17
C PHE A 145 -4.56 -13.09 -2.13
N LEU A 146 -4.43 -14.08 -3.02
CA LEU A 146 -3.29 -14.99 -2.96
C LEU A 146 -1.97 -14.27 -3.25
N TRP A 147 -1.98 -13.35 -4.22
CA TRP A 147 -0.79 -12.56 -4.56
C TRP A 147 -0.26 -11.79 -3.34
N ASN A 148 -1.15 -11.16 -2.58
CA ASN A 148 -0.75 -10.38 -1.40
C ASN A 148 -0.46 -11.27 -0.18
N PHE A 149 -1.20 -12.38 -0.03
CA PHE A 149 -0.93 -13.39 0.98
C PHE A 149 0.51 -13.94 0.87
N LEU A 150 0.96 -14.27 -0.34
CA LEU A 150 2.30 -14.84 -0.57
C LEU A 150 3.44 -13.84 -0.37
N LYS A 151 3.17 -12.53 -0.45
CA LYS A 151 4.14 -11.48 -0.11
C LYS A 151 4.47 -11.45 1.37
N LEU A 152 3.59 -11.95 2.23
CA LEU A 152 3.80 -11.91 3.68
C LEU A 152 4.98 -12.79 4.11
N PRO A 153 5.71 -12.42 5.17
CA PRO A 153 6.63 -13.29 5.89
C PRO A 153 5.99 -14.65 6.26
N GLU A 154 6.76 -15.73 6.21
CA GLU A 154 6.25 -17.10 6.45
C GLU A 154 5.60 -17.27 7.82
N ASN A 155 6.16 -16.64 8.85
CA ASN A 155 5.58 -16.64 10.20
C ASN A 155 4.18 -16.01 10.24
N LEU A 156 3.97 -14.89 9.53
CA LEU A 156 2.66 -14.26 9.44
C LEU A 156 1.66 -15.11 8.65
N ILE A 157 2.13 -15.80 7.60
CA ILE A 157 1.31 -16.75 6.84
C ILE A 157 0.83 -17.89 7.76
N GLN A 158 1.76 -18.53 8.47
CA GLN A 158 1.44 -19.64 9.38
C GLN A 158 0.47 -19.22 10.48
N GLU A 159 0.72 -18.07 11.12
CA GLU A 159 -0.17 -17.54 12.15
C GLU A 159 -1.57 -17.21 11.59
N TRP A 160 -1.66 -16.56 10.44
CA TRP A 160 -2.95 -16.27 9.80
C TRP A 160 -3.72 -17.56 9.50
N MET A 161 -3.05 -18.57 8.91
CA MET A 161 -3.69 -19.84 8.57
C MET A 161 -4.21 -20.57 9.82
N LYS A 162 -3.39 -20.64 10.87
CA LYS A 162 -3.76 -21.27 12.15
C LYS A 162 -4.96 -20.58 12.80
N LEU A 163 -5.10 -19.27 12.66
CA LEU A 163 -6.21 -18.51 13.24
C LEU A 163 -7.48 -18.56 12.39
N HIS A 164 -7.36 -18.50 11.06
CA HIS A 164 -8.49 -18.23 10.17
C HIS A 164 -8.99 -19.43 9.35
N LEU A 165 -8.23 -20.52 9.25
CA LEU A 165 -8.63 -21.73 8.52
C LEU A 165 -9.20 -22.83 9.41
N LYS A 166 -9.58 -22.51 10.66
CA LYS A 166 -10.28 -23.44 11.56
C LYS A 166 -11.73 -23.69 11.14
N ASP A 167 -12.32 -22.72 10.47
CA ASP A 167 -13.69 -22.80 9.95
C ASP A 167 -13.67 -23.44 8.56
N GLU A 168 -14.49 -24.47 8.36
CA GLU A 168 -14.63 -25.21 7.11
C GLU A 168 -14.96 -24.29 5.92
N LEU A 169 -15.76 -23.25 6.13
CA LEU A 169 -16.13 -22.29 5.09
C LEU A 169 -14.93 -21.45 4.64
N ASN A 170 -14.12 -20.97 5.58
CA ASN A 170 -12.91 -20.19 5.26
C ASN A 170 -11.84 -21.08 4.65
N LEU A 171 -11.69 -22.32 5.14
CA LEU A 171 -10.82 -23.33 4.55
C LEU A 171 -11.20 -23.62 3.09
N ARG A 172 -12.49 -23.84 2.82
CA ARG A 172 -13.00 -24.08 1.46
C ARG A 172 -12.73 -22.90 0.54
N LYS A 173 -13.01 -21.67 0.99
CA LYS A 173 -12.72 -20.45 0.21
C LYS A 173 -11.23 -20.33 -0.11
N PHE A 174 -10.37 -20.53 0.89
CA PHE A 174 -8.93 -20.49 0.71
C PHE A 174 -8.45 -21.53 -0.31
N CYS A 175 -8.90 -22.78 -0.19
CA CYS A 175 -8.57 -23.86 -1.11
C CYS A 175 -9.05 -23.57 -2.55
N GLN A 176 -10.25 -23.01 -2.72
CA GLN A 176 -10.76 -22.60 -4.02
C GLN A 176 -9.89 -21.51 -4.66
N CYS A 177 -9.50 -20.49 -3.90
CA CYS A 177 -8.59 -19.44 -4.37
C CYS A 177 -7.25 -20.02 -4.83
N LEU A 178 -6.70 -20.95 -4.03
CA LEU A 178 -5.46 -21.62 -4.34
C LEU A 178 -5.56 -22.44 -5.63
N LEU A 179 -6.59 -23.28 -5.76
CA LEU A 179 -6.81 -24.12 -6.96
C LEU A 179 -6.94 -23.28 -8.24
N LYS A 180 -7.73 -22.21 -8.21
CA LYS A 180 -7.87 -21.29 -9.34
C LYS A 180 -6.55 -20.66 -9.74
N SER A 181 -5.75 -20.23 -8.76
CA SER A 181 -4.45 -19.60 -9.05
C SER A 181 -3.46 -20.54 -9.76
N ILE A 182 -3.52 -21.83 -9.41
CA ILE A 182 -2.71 -22.90 -10.02
C ILE A 182 -3.18 -23.14 -11.46
N GLN A 183 -4.49 -23.26 -11.66
CA GLN A 183 -5.09 -23.44 -13.00
C GLN A 183 -4.76 -22.28 -13.94
N LEU A 184 -4.82 -21.04 -13.44
CA LEU A 184 -4.53 -19.83 -14.21
C LEU A 184 -3.04 -19.57 -14.40
N LYS A 185 -2.14 -20.42 -13.85
CA LYS A 185 -0.67 -20.22 -13.84
C LYS A 185 -0.24 -18.84 -13.31
N ILE A 186 -1.11 -18.15 -12.57
CA ILE A 186 -0.84 -16.83 -11.98
C ILE A 186 0.31 -16.94 -10.98
N VAL A 187 0.47 -18.13 -10.42
CA VAL A 187 1.53 -18.46 -9.49
C VAL A 187 2.15 -19.78 -9.94
N GLN A 188 3.43 -19.77 -10.32
CA GLN A 188 4.21 -21.01 -10.30
C GLN A 188 4.16 -21.50 -8.86
N PHE A 189 3.50 -22.63 -8.61
CA PHE A 189 3.23 -23.19 -7.28
C PHE A 189 4.38 -22.84 -6.32
N PRO A 190 4.24 -21.83 -5.45
CA PRO A 190 5.39 -21.22 -4.81
C PRO A 190 6.08 -22.28 -3.99
N ASN A 191 7.39 -22.39 -4.12
CA ASN A 191 8.20 -23.21 -3.21
C ASN A 191 7.85 -22.89 -1.73
N LYS A 192 7.44 -21.64 -1.47
CA LYS A 192 6.90 -21.14 -0.20
C LYS A 192 5.59 -21.81 0.24
N LEU A 193 4.65 -22.12 -0.66
CA LEU A 193 3.46 -22.89 -0.29
C LEU A 193 3.78 -24.36 -0.08
N LYS A 194 4.72 -24.93 -0.84
CA LYS A 194 5.19 -26.31 -0.63
C LYS A 194 5.85 -26.51 0.74
N SER A 195 6.56 -25.52 1.26
CA SER A 195 7.17 -25.58 2.60
C SER A 195 6.17 -25.37 3.74
N ILE A 196 5.03 -24.73 3.46
CA ILE A 196 4.04 -24.34 4.48
C ILE A 196 2.89 -25.36 4.55
N LEU A 197 2.37 -25.85 3.42
CA LEU A 197 1.22 -26.77 3.37
C LEU A 197 1.37 -28.06 4.21
N PRO A 198 2.52 -28.77 4.20
CA PRO A 198 2.69 -29.97 5.02
C PRO A 198 2.65 -29.69 6.52
N LYS A 199 3.18 -28.53 6.95
CA LYS A 199 3.19 -28.10 8.36
C LYS A 199 1.78 -27.75 8.87
N ILE A 200 0.87 -27.43 7.95
CA ILE A 200 -0.52 -27.09 8.26
C ILE A 200 -1.39 -28.34 8.31
N TYR A 201 -1.17 -29.31 7.42
CA TYR A 201 -1.84 -30.61 7.48
C TYR A 201 -1.56 -31.37 8.79
N GLN A 202 -0.46 -31.06 9.47
CA GLN A 202 -0.14 -31.61 10.80
C GLN A 202 -0.79 -30.85 11.96
N GLN A 203 -1.41 -29.70 11.71
CA GLN A 203 -1.98 -28.80 12.72
C GLN A 203 -3.51 -28.63 12.60
N LEU A 204 -4.11 -29.13 11.51
CA LEU A 204 -5.55 -29.35 11.35
C LEU A 204 -5.89 -30.77 11.81
#